data_AF-A0AAU6SR21-F1
#
_entry.id   AF-A0AAU6SR21-F1
#
_cell.length_a   1.000
_cell.length_b   1.000
_cell.length_c   1.000
_cell.angle_alpha   90.00
_cell.angle_beta   90.00
_cell.angle_gamma   90.00
#
_symmetry.space_group_name_H-M   'P 1'
#
loop_
_entity.id
_entity.type
_entity.pdbx_description
1 polymer ?
#
loop_
_entity_poly.entity_id
_entity_poly.type
_entity_poly.pdbx_seq_one_letter_code
_entity_poly.pdbx_strand_id
1 'polypeptide(L)'
;MTKDIQKTALRLPREIHTAVKDAAEQNNRTMNAEIVDRLAKSFINEGHHINIDNNQPLAKENGEIDYDKLSSIILEIQNAMNDVVKVIDNAKDK
;
A
#
# COMPACT_ATOMS: atom_id res chain seq x y z
N MET A 1 9.61 21.03 3.46
CA MET A 1 8.89 21.29 2.19
C MET A 1 7.49 20.74 2.34
N THR A 2 6.48 21.62 2.39
CA THR A 2 5.06 21.22 2.37
C THR A 2 4.76 20.58 1.02
N LYS A 3 4.34 19.31 1.01
CA LYS A 3 3.95 18.60 -0.20
C LYS A 3 2.87 19.38 -0.95
N ASP A 4 3.03 19.53 -2.28
CA ASP A 4 2.04 20.14 -3.16
C ASP A 4 0.79 19.25 -3.26
N ILE A 5 -0.12 19.40 -2.28
CA ILE A 5 -1.42 18.73 -2.29
C ILE A 5 -2.38 19.57 -3.13
N GLN A 6 -2.74 19.07 -4.30
CA GLN A 6 -3.82 19.65 -5.10
C GLN A 6 -5.16 19.43 -4.38
N LYS A 7 -5.77 20.52 -3.91
CA LYS A 7 -7.13 20.46 -3.34
C LYS A 7 -8.14 20.17 -4.44
N THR A 8 -9.06 19.25 -4.18
CA THR A 8 -10.13 18.87 -5.10
C THR A 8 -11.49 19.13 -4.46
N ALA A 9 -12.45 19.60 -5.25
CA ALA A 9 -13.85 19.77 -4.85
C ALA A 9 -14.69 18.60 -5.39
N LEU A 10 -14.41 17.40 -4.89
CA LEU A 10 -15.07 16.17 -5.35
C LEU A 10 -16.55 16.16 -4.96
N ARG A 11 -17.44 15.92 -5.93
CA ARG A 11 -18.88 15.74 -5.72
C ARG A 11 -19.21 14.25 -5.77
N LEU A 12 -19.74 13.73 -4.67
CA LEU A 12 -20.11 12.32 -4.55
C LEU A 12 -21.64 12.20 -4.45
N PRO A 13 -22.25 11.19 -5.11
CA PRO A 13 -23.63 10.78 -4.80
C PRO A 13 -23.77 10.45 -3.31
N ARG A 14 -24.96 10.69 -2.74
CA ARG A 14 -25.21 10.52 -1.30
C ARG A 14 -24.85 9.12 -0.80
N GLU A 15 -25.21 8.11 -1.56
CA GLU A 15 -24.95 6.69 -1.23
C GLU A 15 -23.45 6.41 -1.11
N ILE A 16 -22.65 6.89 -2.07
CA ILE A 16 -21.19 6.73 -2.06
C ILE A 16 -20.56 7.53 -0.91
N HIS A 17 -21.00 8.77 -0.70
CA HIS A 17 -20.51 9.57 0.42
C HIS A 17 -20.73 8.87 1.76
N THR A 18 -21.93 8.36 2.01
CA THR A 18 -22.25 7.62 3.25
C THR A 18 -21.40 6.36 3.36
N ALA A 19 -21.31 5.54 2.32
CA ALA A 19 -20.54 4.30 2.37
C ALA A 19 -19.04 4.54 2.65
N VAL A 20 -18.45 5.58 2.07
CA VAL A 20 -17.04 5.93 2.31
C VAL A 20 -16.84 6.48 3.73
N LYS A 21 -17.79 7.26 4.23
CA LYS A 21 -17.75 7.76 5.61
C LYS A 21 -17.80 6.61 6.61
N ASP A 22 -18.74 5.69 6.45
CA ASP A 22 -18.92 4.54 7.36
C ASP A 22 -17.68 3.64 7.35
N ALA A 23 -17.08 3.40 6.18
CA ALA A 23 -15.85 2.63 6.07
C ALA A 23 -14.65 3.33 6.72
N ALA A 24 -14.55 4.65 6.60
CA ALA A 24 -13.50 5.41 7.25
C ALA A 24 -13.61 5.32 8.79
N GLU A 25 -14.83 5.40 9.32
CA GLU A 25 -15.10 5.20 10.76
C GLU A 25 -14.71 3.78 11.22
N GLN A 26 -15.11 2.74 10.47
CA GLN A 26 -14.73 1.35 10.76
C GLN A 26 -13.22 1.13 10.73
N ASN A 27 -12.50 1.83 9.85
CA ASN A 27 -11.06 1.71 9.69
C ASN A 27 -10.25 2.66 10.62
N ASN A 28 -10.91 3.42 11.51
CA ASN A 28 -10.30 4.44 12.36
C ASN A 28 -9.47 5.47 11.58
N ARG A 29 -9.98 5.94 10.42
CA ARG A 29 -9.31 6.92 9.55
C ARG A 29 -10.24 8.07 9.20
N THR A 30 -9.67 9.17 8.72
CA THR A 30 -10.49 10.24 8.13
C THR A 30 -11.08 9.79 6.81
N MET A 31 -12.24 10.33 6.43
CA MET A 31 -12.86 10.05 5.13
C MET A 31 -11.91 10.34 3.96
N ASN A 32 -11.09 11.39 4.06
CA ASN A 32 -10.10 11.71 3.04
C ASN A 32 -9.00 10.65 2.93
N ALA A 33 -8.52 10.13 4.06
CA ALA A 33 -7.52 9.05 4.07
C ALA A 33 -8.08 7.76 3.46
N GLU A 34 -9.35 7.44 3.72
CA GLU A 34 -10.03 6.29 3.11
C GLU A 34 -10.20 6.46 1.60
N ILE A 35 -10.57 7.66 1.12
CA ILE A 35 -10.67 7.96 -0.32
C ILE A 35 -9.31 7.77 -0.99
N VAL A 36 -8.25 8.35 -0.42
CA VAL A 36 -6.90 8.25 -0.98
C VAL A 36 -6.43 6.79 -1.01
N ASP A 37 -6.63 6.03 0.06
CA ASP A 37 -6.25 4.60 0.14
C ASP A 37 -6.97 3.76 -0.92
N ARG A 38 -8.28 3.96 -1.11
CA ARG A 38 -9.06 3.24 -2.13
C ARG A 38 -8.61 3.57 -3.55
N LEU A 39 -8.36 4.85 -3.82
CA LEU A 39 -7.84 5.28 -5.12
C LEU A 39 -6.43 4.72 -5.37
N ALA A 40 -5.55 4.75 -4.36
CA ALA A 40 -4.22 4.15 -4.48
C ALA A 40 -4.29 2.68 -4.90
N LYS A 41 -5.16 1.93 -4.23
CA LYS A 41 -5.37 0.50 -4.49
C LYS A 41 -5.95 0.23 -5.86
N SER A 42 -6.82 1.10 -6.40
CA SER A 42 -7.35 0.90 -7.75
C SER A 42 -6.25 0.93 -8.80
N PHE A 43 -5.27 1.83 -8.66
CA PHE A 43 -4.14 1.89 -9.58
C PHE A 43 -3.17 0.71 -9.43
N ILE A 44 -2.91 0.25 -8.20
CA ILE A 44 -2.08 -0.94 -7.96
C ILE A 44 -2.69 -2.18 -8.64
N ASN A 45 -4.01 -2.34 -8.54
CA ASN A 45 -4.72 -3.47 -9.16
C ASN A 45 -4.67 -3.43 -10.70
N GLU A 46 -4.46 -2.24 -11.29
CA GLU A 46 -4.27 -2.04 -12.73
C GLU A 46 -2.80 -2.19 -13.15
N GLY A 47 -1.90 -2.57 -12.24
CA GLY A 47 -0.46 -2.70 -12.51
C GLY A 47 0.29 -1.36 -12.48
N HIS A 48 -0.34 -0.28 -12.03
CA HIS A 48 0.30 1.03 -11.90
C HIS A 48 0.84 1.23 -10.48
N HIS A 49 2.15 1.37 -10.34
CA HIS A 49 2.77 1.72 -9.06
C HIS A 49 2.70 3.23 -8.82
N ILE A 50 1.83 3.67 -7.90
CA ILE A 50 1.80 5.07 -7.44
C ILE A 50 2.62 5.19 -6.15
N ASN A 51 3.61 6.08 -6.16
CA ASN A 51 4.35 6.42 -4.96
C ASN A 51 3.50 7.40 -4.11
N ILE A 52 2.61 6.85 -3.27
CA ILE A 52 1.83 7.68 -2.35
C ILE A 52 2.66 7.96 -1.12
N ASP A 53 3.01 9.23 -1.05
CA ASP A 53 3.87 9.82 -0.05
C ASP A 53 3.05 10.01 1.25
N ASN A 54 2.82 8.92 2.00
CA ASN A 54 1.85 8.68 3.10
C ASN A 54 1.90 9.58 4.36
N ASN A 55 2.22 10.87 4.26
CA ASN A 55 2.28 11.77 5.43
C ASN A 55 0.98 12.54 5.70
N GLN A 56 -0.18 11.95 5.40
CA GLN A 56 -1.39 12.34 6.14
C GLN A 56 -1.23 11.86 7.57
N PRO A 57 -1.60 12.65 8.60
CA PRO A 57 -1.62 12.16 9.97
C PRO A 57 -2.72 11.10 10.06
N LEU A 58 -2.36 9.86 9.72
CA LEU A 58 -2.94 8.68 10.32
C LEU A 58 -2.82 8.91 11.82
N ALA A 59 -3.93 8.80 12.55
CA ALA A 59 -3.85 8.66 13.99
C ALA A 59 -2.89 7.47 14.23
N LYS A 60 -1.65 7.78 14.61
CA LYS A 60 -0.59 6.79 14.73
C LYS A 60 -0.84 6.04 16.04
N GLU A 61 -1.54 4.92 15.97
CA GLU A 61 -1.10 3.77 16.75
C GLU A 61 -0.42 2.80 15.78
N ASN A 62 0.88 2.61 16.05
CA ASN A 62 1.74 1.51 15.62
C ASN A 62 2.54 1.71 14.32
N GLY A 63 3.80 2.11 14.54
CA GLY A 63 4.96 1.62 13.78
C GLY A 63 5.22 2.31 12.45
N GLU A 64 6.24 3.15 12.44
CA GLU A 64 6.94 3.48 11.20
C GLU A 64 7.34 2.16 10.51
N ILE A 65 6.89 1.98 9.26
CA ILE A 65 7.29 0.82 8.47
C ILE A 65 8.75 1.05 8.09
N ASP A 66 9.64 0.25 8.69
CA ASP A 66 11.05 0.21 8.35
C ASP A 66 11.23 -0.49 7.00
N TYR A 67 11.31 0.33 5.94
CA TYR A 67 11.50 -0.13 4.56
C TYR A 67 12.87 -0.79 4.33
N ASP A 68 13.88 -0.47 5.14
CA ASP A 68 15.20 -1.12 5.06
C ASP A 68 15.12 -2.55 5.58
N LYS A 69 14.37 -2.76 6.67
CA LYS A 69 14.09 -4.10 7.18
C LYS A 69 13.24 -4.93 6.20
N LEU A 70 12.24 -4.31 5.56
CA LEU A 70 11.46 -4.99 4.50
C LEU A 70 12.32 -5.36 3.30
N SER A 71 13.22 -4.47 2.87
CA SER A 71 14.14 -4.74 1.76
C SER A 71 15.09 -5.88 2.08
N SER A 72 15.58 -5.95 3.32
CA SER A 72 16.44 -7.04 3.80
C SER A 72 15.72 -8.39 3.74
N ILE A 73 14.46 -8.43 4.20
CA ILE A 73 13.63 -9.66 4.17
C ILE A 73 13.36 -10.10 2.72
N ILE A 74 13.06 -9.18 1.81
CA ILE A 74 12.83 -9.50 0.39
C ILE A 74 14.09 -10.12 -0.23
N LEU A 75 15.27 -9.57 0.07
CA LEU A 75 16.53 -10.08 -0.44
C LEU A 75 16.84 -11.48 0.08
N GLU A 76 16.57 -11.76 1.36
CA GLU A 76 16.72 -13.09 1.95
C GLU A 76 15.82 -14.12 1.27
N ILE A 77 14.55 -13.77 1.03
CA ILE A 77 13.59 -14.66 0.34
C ILE A 77 14.06 -14.95 -1.09
N GLN A 78 14.54 -13.93 -1.82
CA GLN A 78 15.05 -14.10 -3.18
C GLN A 78 16.25 -15.06 -3.21
N ASN A 79 17.18 -14.92 -2.27
CA ASN A 79 18.33 -15.80 -2.17
C ASN A 79 17.92 -17.24 -1.86
N ALA A 80 17.00 -17.44 -0.91
CA ALA A 80 16.47 -18.75 -0.58
C ALA A 80 15.76 -19.41 -1.79
N MET A 81 14.98 -18.65 -2.55
CA MET A 81 14.34 -19.14 -3.77
C MET A 81 15.35 -19.55 -4.84
N ASN A 82 16.42 -18.76 -5.02
CA ASN A 82 17.48 -19.10 -5.98
C ASN A 82 18.18 -20.41 -5.63
N ASP A 83 18.39 -20.68 -4.34
CA ASP A 83 19.02 -21.93 -3.90
C ASP A 83 18.09 -23.13 -4.07
N VAL A 84 16.78 -22.96 -3.85
CA VAL A 84 15.78 -24.00 -4.16
C VAL A 84 15.78 -24.33 -5.65
N VAL A 85 15.84 -23.32 -6.53
CA VAL A 85 15.92 -23.53 -7.99
C VAL A 85 17.16 -24.34 -8.36
N LYS A 86 18.33 -24.01 -7.81
CA LYS A 86 19.56 -24.78 -8.06
C LYS A 86 19.45 -26.23 -7.61
N VAL A 87 18.80 -26.51 -6.47
CA VAL A 87 18.58 -27.89 -6.01
C VAL A 87 17.68 -28.64 -6.97
N ILE A 88 16.63 -28.00 -7.49
CA ILE A 88 15.72 -28.60 -8.49
C ILE A 88 16.47 -28.88 -9.79
N ASP A 89 17.31 -27.97 -10.26
CA ASP A 89 18.08 -28.16 -11.50
C ASP A 89 19.08 -29.31 -11.38
N ASN A 90 19.83 -29.37 -10.27
CA ASN A 90 20.76 -30.48 -9.99
C ASN A 90 20.06 -31.84 -9.81
N ALA A 91 18.77 -31.85 -9.45
CA ALA A 91 17.98 -33.07 -9.34
C ALA A 91 17.39 -33.53 -10.68
N LYS A 92 17.33 -32.65 -11.70
CA LYS A 92 16.90 -32.99 -13.06
C LYS A 92 18.03 -33.55 -13.93
N ASP A 93 19.28 -33.25 -13.60
CA ASP A 93 20.47 -33.71 -14.33
C ASP A 93 20.99 -35.09 -13.87
N LYS A 94 20.26 -35.78 -12.98
CA LYS A 94 20.51 -37.17 -12.54
C LYS A 94 19.37 -38.09 -12.98
#